data_AF-A0A1E3IAG1-F1
#
_entry.id   AF-A0A1E3IAG1-F1
#
_cell.length_a   1.000
_cell.length_b   1.000
_cell.length_c   1.000
_cell.angle_alpha   90.00
_cell.angle_beta   90.00
_cell.angle_gamma   90.00
#
_symmetry.space_group_name_H-M   'P 1'
#
loop_
_entity.id
_entity.type
_entity.pdbx_description
1 polymer ?
#
loop_
_entity_poly.entity_id
_entity_poly.type
_entity_poly.pdbx_seq_one_letter_code
_entity_poly.pdbx_strand_id
1 'polypeptide(L)'
;MPHKRAKRAVREAESARKGLNLPPSSSAYDDAPRSATRILNSWKVQQRFRESGRKTSEDTGEPRHSLSVDKDKRKERAGMQSISKIMPQETLAEYNRRVEISLRPAVSNAIKSAESVLAAEKAEQSQRKKENKRRARLVKLVKEGKVKKEILDEFNKGIMEKKRKRKEGDEGEMEKNEQEEIEEDVRVKNFAPLSPPRRLNNQAPPTLPHLRKTGGNKTTSKSIYDAVGNSGKIPLNVGQKRILEEERERVIEMYREMKAQREITKKEEREKGKR
;
A
#
# COMPACT_ATOMS: atom_id res chain seq x y z
N MET A 1 28.27 -19.55 -27.47
CA MET A 1 27.12 -19.90 -26.61
C MET A 1 25.85 -20.10 -27.43
N PRO A 2 25.30 -21.33 -27.49
CA PRO A 2 24.13 -21.69 -28.29
C PRO A 2 22.88 -20.86 -27.98
N HIS A 3 22.68 -20.49 -26.70
CA HIS A 3 21.48 -19.78 -26.24
C HIS A 3 21.37 -18.32 -26.67
N LYS A 4 22.47 -17.66 -27.10
CA LYS A 4 22.39 -16.30 -27.67
C LYS A 4 21.97 -16.29 -29.14
N ARG A 5 22.26 -17.37 -29.89
CA ARG A 5 21.84 -17.53 -31.29
C ARG A 5 20.33 -17.76 -31.39
N ALA A 6 19.75 -18.55 -30.49
CA ALA A 6 18.31 -18.81 -30.47
C ALA A 6 17.45 -17.53 -30.29
N LYS A 7 17.82 -16.63 -29.37
CA LYS A 7 17.08 -15.36 -29.17
C LYS A 7 17.24 -14.39 -30.34
N ARG A 8 18.40 -14.42 -31.01
CA ARG A 8 18.64 -13.61 -32.20
C ARG A 8 17.80 -14.11 -33.39
N ALA A 9 17.76 -15.43 -33.60
CA ALA A 9 16.95 -16.04 -34.65
C ALA A 9 15.45 -15.76 -34.48
N VAL A 10 14.92 -15.80 -33.25
CA VAL A 10 13.50 -15.45 -32.99
C VAL A 10 13.23 -13.98 -33.28
N ARG A 11 14.13 -13.06 -32.89
CA ARG A 11 13.96 -11.63 -33.22
C ARG A 11 14.07 -11.36 -34.71
N GLU A 12 15.02 -11.99 -35.39
CA GLU A 12 15.18 -11.83 -36.85
C GLU A 12 13.98 -12.43 -37.60
N ALA A 13 13.43 -13.57 -37.15
CA ALA A 13 12.21 -14.15 -37.71
C ALA A 13 10.97 -13.28 -37.45
N GLU A 14 10.83 -12.70 -36.25
CA GLU A 14 9.75 -11.76 -35.95
C GLU A 14 9.88 -10.45 -36.73
N SER A 15 11.09 -9.89 -36.85
CA SER A 15 11.36 -8.70 -37.64
C SER A 15 11.15 -8.94 -39.14
N ALA A 16 11.50 -10.12 -39.65
CA ALA A 16 11.22 -10.51 -41.04
C ALA A 16 9.72 -10.68 -41.29
N ARG A 17 8.98 -11.31 -40.36
CA ARG A 17 7.51 -11.43 -40.44
C ARG A 17 6.79 -10.08 -40.36
N LYS A 18 7.28 -9.17 -39.53
CA LYS A 18 6.72 -7.82 -39.35
C LYS A 18 7.14 -6.86 -40.46
N GLY A 19 8.24 -7.13 -41.17
CA GLY A 19 8.81 -6.21 -42.15
C GLY A 19 9.61 -5.09 -41.47
N LEU A 20 10.75 -4.72 -42.07
CA LEU A 20 11.70 -3.76 -41.49
C LEU A 20 11.28 -2.28 -41.64
N ASN A 21 10.25 -2.02 -42.45
CA ASN A 21 9.91 -0.67 -42.91
C ASN A 21 8.39 -0.46 -43.03
N LEU A 22 7.63 -0.95 -42.05
CA LEU A 22 6.26 -0.49 -41.90
C LEU A 22 6.32 0.92 -41.30
N PRO A 23 5.75 1.96 -41.96
CA PRO A 23 5.53 3.23 -41.29
C PRO A 23 4.77 2.95 -39.98
N PRO A 24 5.00 3.72 -38.89
CA PRO A 24 4.23 3.55 -37.66
C PRO A 24 2.76 3.52 -38.06
N SER A 25 2.08 2.39 -37.85
CA SER A 25 0.71 2.24 -38.31
C SER A 25 -0.12 3.24 -37.52
N SER A 26 -0.38 4.41 -38.11
CA SER A 26 -1.49 5.23 -37.68
C SER A 26 -2.70 4.38 -38.03
N SER A 27 -3.22 3.65 -37.04
CA SER A 27 -4.52 3.00 -37.18
C SER A 27 -5.53 4.14 -37.31
N ALA A 28 -5.72 4.63 -38.53
CA ALA A 28 -6.49 5.82 -38.88
C ALA A 28 -8.00 5.66 -38.61
N TYR A 29 -8.41 4.55 -37.99
CA TYR A 29 -9.81 4.21 -37.73
C TYR A 29 -10.11 3.87 -36.27
N ASP A 30 -9.17 4.08 -35.34
CA ASP A 30 -9.45 3.92 -33.92
C ASP A 30 -9.53 5.31 -33.25
N ASP A 31 -10.55 6.07 -33.65
CA ASP A 31 -10.93 7.36 -33.03
C ASP A 31 -11.52 7.15 -31.62
N ALA A 32 -11.57 5.90 -31.16
CA ALA A 32 -11.86 5.57 -29.78
C ALA A 32 -10.73 6.12 -28.89
N PRO A 33 -11.05 6.91 -27.86
CA PRO A 33 -10.03 7.38 -26.93
C PRO A 33 -9.30 6.17 -26.33
N ARG A 34 -8.00 6.29 -26.08
CA ARG A 34 -7.12 5.20 -25.63
C ARG A 34 -7.66 4.38 -24.44
N SER A 35 -8.51 5.00 -23.61
CA SER A 35 -9.25 4.35 -22.53
C SER A 35 -10.31 3.36 -23.07
N ALA A 36 -11.11 3.76 -24.06
CA ALA A 36 -12.11 2.91 -24.71
C ALA A 36 -11.47 1.76 -25.48
N THR A 37 -10.35 2.00 -26.18
CA THR A 37 -9.62 0.93 -26.88
C THR A 37 -9.09 -0.13 -25.92
N ARG A 38 -8.66 0.27 -24.71
CA ARG A 38 -8.25 -0.67 -23.65
C ARG A 38 -9.42 -1.51 -23.15
N ILE A 39 -10.62 -0.94 -23.07
CA ILE A 39 -11.83 -1.64 -22.62
C ILE A 39 -12.33 -2.59 -23.73
N LEU A 40 -12.35 -2.16 -24.99
CA LEU A 40 -12.79 -3.01 -26.10
C LEU A 40 -11.85 -4.19 -26.32
N ASN A 41 -10.54 -3.98 -26.16
CA ASN A 41 -9.54 -5.04 -26.29
C ASN A 41 -9.39 -5.91 -25.03
N SER A 42 -9.88 -5.49 -23.86
CA SER A 42 -9.75 -6.29 -22.64
C SER A 42 -10.47 -7.63 -22.76
N TRP A 43 -11.60 -7.68 -23.46
CA TRP A 43 -12.34 -8.92 -23.71
C TRP A 43 -11.52 -9.93 -24.50
N LYS A 44 -10.89 -9.51 -25.60
CA LYS A 44 -10.01 -10.38 -26.42
C LYS A 44 -8.78 -10.84 -25.62
N VAL A 45 -8.24 -9.98 -24.76
CA VAL A 45 -7.12 -10.33 -23.87
C VAL A 45 -7.55 -11.38 -22.84
N GLN A 46 -8.72 -11.20 -22.21
CA GLN A 46 -9.29 -12.17 -21.27
C GLN A 46 -9.60 -13.51 -21.94
N GLN A 47 -10.16 -13.48 -23.15
CA GLN A 47 -10.46 -14.68 -23.92
C GLN A 47 -9.18 -15.46 -24.28
N ARG A 48 -8.16 -14.79 -24.85
CA ARG A 48 -6.85 -15.42 -25.12
C ARG A 48 -6.18 -15.94 -23.85
N PHE A 49 -6.39 -15.28 -22.72
CA PHE A 49 -5.84 -15.69 -21.44
C PHE A 49 -6.53 -16.98 -20.93
N ARG A 50 -7.86 -17.06 -21.03
CA ARG A 50 -8.66 -18.27 -20.73
C ARG A 50 -8.28 -19.43 -21.66
N GLU A 51 -8.18 -19.18 -22.96
CA GLU A 51 -7.72 -20.15 -23.97
C GLU A 51 -6.29 -20.65 -23.69
N SER A 52 -5.42 -19.80 -23.13
CA SER A 52 -4.05 -20.19 -22.74
C SER A 52 -3.98 -21.09 -21.49
N GLY A 53 -5.12 -21.44 -20.88
CA GLY A 53 -5.20 -22.31 -19.70
C GLY A 53 -4.68 -21.68 -18.41
N ARG A 54 -4.36 -20.39 -18.42
CA ARG A 54 -3.91 -19.67 -17.23
C ARG A 54 -5.14 -19.23 -16.44
N LYS A 55 -5.33 -19.77 -15.24
CA LYS A 55 -6.38 -19.31 -14.32
C LYS A 55 -5.86 -18.07 -13.59
N THR A 56 -6.50 -16.92 -13.78
CA THR A 56 -6.32 -15.76 -12.91
C THR A 56 -7.21 -15.95 -11.69
N SER A 57 -6.62 -15.82 -10.52
CA SER A 57 -7.26 -15.79 -9.19
C SER A 57 -8.58 -15.02 -9.06
N GLU A 58 -8.86 -14.07 -9.96
CA GLU A 58 -10.09 -13.28 -9.92
C GLU A 58 -11.33 -14.07 -10.41
N ASP A 59 -11.16 -15.15 -11.19
CA ASP A 59 -12.28 -15.97 -11.70
C ASP A 59 -12.63 -17.13 -10.75
N THR A 60 -11.73 -17.52 -9.83
CA THR A 60 -11.98 -18.55 -8.81
C THR A 60 -12.31 -17.98 -7.42
N GLY A 61 -12.24 -16.66 -7.24
CA GLY A 61 -12.45 -16.02 -5.93
C GLY A 61 -11.36 -16.33 -4.89
N GLU A 62 -10.36 -17.12 -5.27
CA GLU A 62 -9.25 -17.48 -4.41
C GLU A 62 -8.22 -16.35 -4.36
N PRO A 63 -7.73 -15.96 -3.18
CA PRO A 63 -6.64 -15.00 -3.05
C PRO A 63 -5.46 -15.46 -3.90
N ARG A 64 -4.76 -14.53 -4.58
CA ARG A 64 -3.50 -14.86 -5.27
C ARG A 64 -2.50 -15.37 -4.24
N HIS A 65 -2.47 -16.68 -4.02
CA HIS A 65 -1.23 -17.36 -3.69
C HIS A 65 -0.34 -17.16 -4.91
N SER A 66 0.52 -16.14 -4.84
CA SER A 66 1.65 -16.07 -5.75
C SER A 66 2.27 -17.46 -5.76
N LEU A 67 2.39 -18.07 -6.93
CA LEU A 67 3.08 -19.33 -7.15
C LEU A 67 4.53 -19.17 -6.69
N SER A 68 4.75 -19.25 -5.39
CA SER A 68 6.00 -19.58 -4.75
C SER A 68 6.08 -21.09 -4.86
N VAL A 69 6.42 -21.54 -6.06
CA VAL A 69 7.04 -22.85 -6.25
C VAL A 69 8.18 -22.93 -5.23
N ASP A 70 8.00 -23.78 -4.22
CA ASP A 70 9.01 -24.28 -3.29
C ASP A 70 10.02 -23.26 -2.75
N LYS A 71 9.55 -22.27 -1.96
CA LYS A 71 10.46 -21.42 -1.18
C LYS A 71 10.70 -21.90 0.26
N ASP A 72 9.80 -22.69 0.82
CA ASP A 72 9.90 -23.05 2.24
C ASP A 72 10.93 -24.14 2.52
N LYS A 73 11.28 -24.99 1.54
CA LYS A 73 12.39 -25.95 1.68
C LYS A 73 13.79 -25.39 1.35
N ARG A 74 13.90 -24.11 0.94
CA ARG A 74 15.20 -23.47 0.60
C ARG A 74 15.62 -22.37 1.56
N LYS A 75 14.81 -22.04 2.58
CA LYS A 75 15.08 -20.93 3.49
C LYS A 75 16.07 -21.26 4.60
N GLU A 76 16.20 -22.54 4.98
CA GLU A 76 17.14 -22.95 6.04
C GLU A 76 18.60 -23.08 5.60
N ARG A 77 18.89 -23.05 4.28
CA ARG A 77 20.27 -23.08 3.75
C ARG A 77 20.80 -21.74 3.24
N ALA A 78 20.03 -20.66 3.37
CA ALA A 78 20.44 -19.32 2.98
C ALA A 78 21.09 -18.51 4.13
N GLY A 79 21.24 -19.09 5.32
CA GLY A 79 21.76 -18.42 6.51
C GLY A 79 23.24 -18.05 6.47
N MET A 80 24.02 -18.66 5.57
CA MET A 80 25.41 -18.27 5.33
C MET A 80 25.69 -18.37 3.84
N GLN A 81 25.11 -17.48 3.03
CA GLN A 81 25.77 -17.16 1.77
C GLN A 81 27.11 -16.52 2.14
N SER A 82 28.14 -17.35 2.26
CA SER A 82 29.51 -16.93 2.51
C SER A 82 29.79 -15.76 1.57
N ILE A 83 30.22 -14.64 2.15
CA ILE A 83 30.61 -13.45 1.38
C ILE A 83 31.48 -13.94 0.23
N SER A 84 31.04 -13.64 -1.00
CA SER A 84 31.70 -14.16 -2.20
C SER A 84 33.18 -13.79 -2.14
N LYS A 85 34.09 -14.67 -2.56
CA LYS A 85 35.50 -14.27 -2.67
C LYS A 85 35.67 -13.34 -3.87
N ILE A 86 36.66 -12.45 -3.80
CA ILE A 86 37.08 -11.60 -4.92
C ILE A 86 37.52 -12.52 -6.05
N MET A 87 36.95 -12.31 -7.24
CA MET A 87 37.32 -13.09 -8.43
C MET A 87 38.68 -12.66 -8.97
N PRO A 88 39.48 -13.55 -9.58
CA PRO A 88 40.67 -13.14 -10.31
C PRO A 88 40.25 -12.16 -11.42
N GLN A 89 40.92 -11.01 -11.50
CA GLN A 89 40.65 -9.90 -12.43
C GLN A 89 39.43 -9.01 -12.13
N GLU A 90 38.70 -9.24 -11.04
CA GLU A 90 37.65 -8.31 -10.58
C GLU A 90 38.29 -7.14 -9.83
N THR A 91 37.88 -5.91 -10.16
CA THR A 91 38.28 -4.74 -9.38
C THR A 91 37.53 -4.72 -8.03
N LEU A 92 38.13 -4.11 -6.99
CA LEU A 92 37.48 -4.01 -5.68
C LEU A 92 36.09 -3.33 -5.74
N ALA A 93 35.91 -2.39 -6.67
CA ALA A 93 34.63 -1.71 -6.89
C ALA A 93 33.55 -2.66 -7.46
N GLU A 94 33.90 -3.53 -8.40
CA GLU A 94 32.97 -4.52 -8.96
C GLU A 94 32.57 -5.56 -7.91
N TYR A 95 33.55 -5.99 -7.11
CA TYR A 95 33.32 -6.87 -5.98
C TYR A 95 32.30 -6.28 -4.99
N ASN A 96 32.48 -5.02 -4.58
CA ASN A 96 31.54 -4.33 -3.69
C ASN A 96 30.13 -4.24 -4.30
N ARG A 97 30.01 -3.91 -5.59
CA ARG A 97 28.71 -3.91 -6.29
C ARG A 97 28.04 -5.28 -6.27
N ARG A 98 28.80 -6.37 -6.46
CA ARG A 98 28.28 -7.74 -6.44
C ARG A 98 27.80 -8.14 -5.05
N VAL A 99 28.56 -7.81 -4.02
CA VAL A 99 28.18 -8.01 -2.61
C VAL A 99 26.89 -7.24 -2.30
N GLU A 100 26.80 -5.97 -2.69
CA GLU A 100 25.60 -5.16 -2.51
C GLU A 100 24.39 -5.77 -3.23
N ILE A 101 24.53 -6.17 -4.50
CA ILE A 101 23.44 -6.80 -5.26
C ILE A 101 22.94 -8.07 -4.57
N SER A 102 23.84 -8.86 -3.98
CA SER A 102 23.48 -10.09 -3.26
C SER A 102 22.75 -9.80 -1.94
N LEU A 103 23.17 -8.77 -1.19
CA LEU A 103 22.59 -8.43 0.12
C LEU A 103 21.35 -7.55 0.03
N ARG A 104 21.19 -6.77 -1.05
CA ARG A 104 20.10 -5.80 -1.21
C ARG A 104 18.70 -6.40 -1.09
N PRO A 105 18.39 -7.60 -1.61
CA PRO A 105 17.09 -8.22 -1.41
C PRO A 105 16.84 -8.58 0.05
N ALA A 106 17.84 -9.09 0.76
CA ALA A 106 17.72 -9.44 2.18
C ALA A 106 17.47 -8.20 3.03
N VAL A 107 18.24 -7.13 2.81
CA VAL A 107 18.05 -5.84 3.49
C VAL A 107 16.69 -5.24 3.15
N SER A 108 16.26 -5.26 1.88
CA SER A 108 14.94 -4.75 1.49
C SER A 108 13.79 -5.55 2.12
N ASN A 109 13.93 -6.87 2.25
CA ASN A 109 12.93 -7.70 2.92
C ASN A 109 12.89 -7.40 4.42
N ALA A 110 14.04 -7.23 5.08
CA ALA A 110 14.11 -6.87 6.49
C ALA A 110 13.49 -5.50 6.77
N ILE A 111 13.71 -4.51 5.89
CA ILE A 111 13.06 -3.20 5.97
C ILE A 111 11.54 -3.34 5.84
N LYS A 112 11.06 -4.07 4.83
CA LYS A 112 9.62 -4.30 4.64
C LYS A 112 8.98 -5.01 5.83
N SER A 113 9.64 -6.01 6.41
CA SER A 113 9.12 -6.68 7.61
C SER A 113 9.07 -5.73 8.79
N ALA A 114 10.11 -4.92 9.01
CA ALA A 114 10.12 -3.92 10.07
C ALA A 114 9.01 -2.88 9.88
N GLU A 115 8.82 -2.37 8.67
CA GLU A 115 7.73 -1.44 8.34
C GLU A 115 6.35 -2.05 8.58
N SER A 116 6.16 -3.33 8.24
CA SER A 116 4.90 -4.02 8.49
C SER A 116 4.59 -4.16 9.99
N VAL A 117 5.60 -4.46 10.80
CA VAL A 117 5.49 -4.53 12.27
C VAL A 117 5.15 -3.16 12.85
N LEU A 118 5.87 -2.11 12.43
CA LEU A 118 5.59 -0.74 12.87
C LEU A 118 4.18 -0.28 12.48
N ALA A 119 3.72 -0.65 11.28
CA ALA A 119 2.36 -0.35 10.83
C ALA A 119 1.31 -1.09 11.68
N ALA A 120 1.54 -2.38 12.00
CA ALA A 120 0.68 -3.17 12.86
C ALA A 120 0.62 -2.58 14.28
N GLU A 121 1.76 -2.22 14.88
CA GLU A 121 1.82 -1.59 16.20
C GLU A 121 1.07 -0.26 16.24
N LYS A 122 1.25 0.60 15.22
CA LYS A 122 0.53 1.87 15.11
C LYS A 122 -0.98 1.65 15.00
N ALA A 123 -1.40 0.66 14.22
CA ALA A 123 -2.81 0.28 14.11
C ALA A 123 -3.35 -0.19 15.47
N GLU A 124 -2.63 -1.06 16.19
CA GLU A 124 -3.00 -1.50 17.54
C GLU A 124 -3.11 -0.35 18.53
N GLN A 125 -2.14 0.56 18.55
CA GLN A 125 -2.16 1.73 19.43
C GLN A 125 -3.40 2.59 19.17
N SER A 126 -3.78 2.79 17.91
CA SER A 126 -4.99 3.55 17.56
C SER A 126 -6.26 2.84 18.05
N GLN A 127 -6.32 1.52 17.97
CA GLN A 127 -7.44 0.72 18.45
C GLN A 127 -7.52 0.76 19.99
N ARG A 128 -6.39 0.57 20.69
CA ARG A 128 -6.31 0.67 22.15
C ARG A 128 -6.78 2.04 22.65
N LYS A 129 -6.43 3.13 21.96
CA LYS A 129 -6.92 4.48 22.28
C LYS A 129 -8.45 4.57 22.14
N LYS A 130 -9.04 3.99 21.10
CA LYS A 130 -10.50 3.95 20.90
C LYS A 130 -11.19 3.10 21.97
N GLU A 131 -10.64 1.92 22.26
CA GLU A 131 -11.14 0.99 23.29
C GLU A 131 -11.10 1.64 24.69
N ASN A 132 -9.99 2.28 25.05
CA ASN A 132 -9.87 3.00 26.32
C ASN A 132 -10.89 4.15 26.43
N LYS A 133 -11.13 4.89 25.35
CA LYS A 133 -12.17 5.94 25.34
C LYS A 133 -13.58 5.35 25.53
N ARG A 134 -13.90 4.22 24.88
CA ARG A 134 -15.19 3.54 25.05
C ARG A 134 -15.35 3.02 26.47
N ARG A 135 -14.32 2.37 27.02
CA ARG A 135 -14.30 1.87 28.39
C ARG A 135 -14.50 3.00 29.40
N ALA A 136 -13.78 4.12 29.25
CA ALA A 136 -13.92 5.27 30.13
C ALA A 136 -15.34 5.86 30.11
N ARG A 137 -16.00 5.92 28.94
CA ARG A 137 -17.41 6.34 28.84
C ARG A 137 -18.35 5.37 29.54
N LEU A 138 -18.14 4.06 29.35
CA LEU A 138 -18.97 3.03 29.97
C LEU A 138 -18.84 3.05 31.50
N VAL A 139 -17.62 3.21 32.02
CA VAL A 139 -17.35 3.36 33.46
C VAL A 139 -18.07 4.58 34.05
N LYS A 140 -18.09 5.71 33.33
CA LYS A 140 -18.85 6.90 33.76
C LYS A 140 -20.35 6.62 33.83
N LEU A 141 -20.93 5.98 32.81
CA LEU A 141 -22.36 5.64 32.79
C LEU A 141 -22.77 4.65 33.89
N VAL A 142 -21.92 3.68 34.20
CA VAL A 142 -22.13 2.75 35.31
C VAL A 142 -22.06 3.48 36.64
N LYS A 143 -21.12 4.41 36.82
CA LYS A 143 -21.02 5.25 38.03
C LYS A 143 -22.25 6.16 38.22
N GLU A 144 -22.83 6.65 37.13
CA GLU A 144 -24.07 7.43 37.13
C GLU A 144 -25.33 6.57 37.32
N GLY A 145 -25.22 5.24 37.39
CA GLY A 145 -26.36 4.33 37.56
C GLY A 145 -27.23 4.17 36.30
N LYS A 146 -26.81 4.72 35.15
CA LYS A 146 -27.57 4.66 33.89
C LYS A 146 -27.45 3.31 33.17
N VAL A 147 -26.43 2.52 33.50
CA VAL A 147 -26.10 1.25 32.86
C VAL A 147 -25.75 0.22 33.93
N LYS A 148 -26.23 -1.02 33.79
CA LYS A 148 -25.90 -2.13 34.70
C LYS A 148 -24.41 -2.49 34.61
N LYS A 149 -23.82 -2.91 35.74
CA LYS A 149 -22.40 -3.33 35.82
C LYS A 149 -22.06 -4.50 34.90
N GLU A 150 -23.01 -5.41 34.67
CA GLU A 150 -22.88 -6.58 33.79
C GLU A 150 -22.40 -6.22 32.38
N ILE A 151 -22.88 -5.11 31.82
CA ILE A 151 -22.52 -4.67 30.46
C ILE A 151 -21.04 -4.24 30.38
N LEU A 152 -20.47 -3.72 31.48
CA LEU A 152 -19.04 -3.38 31.55
C LEU A 152 -18.16 -4.65 31.59
N ASP A 153 -18.63 -5.68 32.27
CA ASP A 153 -17.92 -6.95 32.40
C ASP A 153 -17.97 -7.75 31.10
N GLU A 154 -19.12 -7.79 30.41
CA GLU A 154 -19.24 -8.33 29.06
C GLU A 154 -18.33 -7.62 28.07
N PHE A 155 -18.25 -6.29 28.13
CA PHE A 155 -17.35 -5.51 27.28
C PHE A 155 -15.87 -5.85 27.53
N ASN A 156 -15.46 -5.98 28.80
CA ASN A 156 -14.09 -6.37 29.15
C ASN A 156 -13.79 -7.81 28.72
N LYS A 157 -14.75 -8.73 28.88
CA LYS A 157 -14.63 -10.13 28.46
C LYS A 157 -14.48 -10.24 26.94
N GLY A 158 -15.27 -9.49 26.17
CA GLY A 158 -15.15 -9.43 24.70
C GLY A 158 -13.80 -8.91 24.21
N ILE A 159 -13.21 -7.92 24.90
CA ILE A 159 -11.84 -7.44 24.58
C ILE A 159 -10.80 -8.53 24.87
N MET A 160 -10.91 -9.22 26.01
CA MET A 160 -9.97 -10.28 26.39
C MET A 160 -10.06 -11.48 25.45
N GLU A 161 -11.27 -11.89 25.06
CA GLU A 161 -11.48 -12.99 24.11
C GLU A 161 -10.93 -12.63 22.73
N LYS A 162 -11.16 -11.41 22.25
CA LYS A 162 -10.59 -10.94 20.98
C LYS A 162 -9.06 -10.89 21.01
N LYS A 163 -8.46 -10.50 22.14
CA LYS A 163 -7.00 -10.50 22.31
C LYS A 163 -6.44 -11.93 22.36
N ARG A 164 -7.18 -12.87 22.95
CA ARG A 164 -6.81 -14.28 22.99
C ARG A 164 -6.88 -14.92 21.61
N LYS A 165 -7.96 -14.68 20.85
CA LYS A 165 -8.07 -15.12 19.44
C LYS A 165 -6.94 -14.58 18.55
N ARG A 166 -6.49 -13.34 18.77
CA ARG A 166 -5.32 -12.79 18.04
C ARG A 166 -3.99 -13.44 18.42
N LYS A 167 -3.85 -13.90 19.66
CA LYS A 167 -2.63 -14.59 20.10
C LYS A 167 -2.61 -16.07 19.68
N GLU A 168 -3.78 -16.70 19.65
CA GLU A 168 -3.93 -18.12 19.29
C GLU A 168 -4.09 -18.31 17.75
N GLY A 169 -4.59 -17.30 17.03
CA GLY A 169 -4.90 -17.38 15.59
C GLY A 169 -3.78 -16.97 14.63
N ASP A 170 -2.63 -16.46 15.11
CA ASP A 170 -1.51 -16.08 14.24
C ASP A 170 -0.60 -17.26 13.87
N GLU A 171 -0.82 -18.44 14.47
CA GLU A 171 -0.09 -19.68 14.13
C GLU A 171 -0.99 -20.76 13.48
N GLY A 172 -2.31 -20.54 13.34
CA GLY A 172 -3.25 -21.62 13.00
C GLY A 172 -4.27 -21.37 11.88
N GLU A 173 -4.48 -20.13 11.41
CA GLU A 173 -5.53 -19.82 10.42
C GLU A 173 -5.04 -19.53 8.99
N MET A 174 -3.80 -19.93 8.65
CA MET A 174 -3.36 -19.98 7.25
C MET A 174 -3.38 -21.39 6.63
N GLU A 175 -3.74 -22.45 7.38
CA GLU A 175 -3.57 -23.84 6.90
C GLU A 175 -4.83 -24.73 6.90
N LYS A 176 -6.03 -24.21 7.20
CA LYS A 176 -7.26 -25.02 7.17
C LYS A 176 -8.45 -24.31 6.53
N ASN A 177 -8.31 -23.98 5.24
CA ASN A 177 -9.48 -23.72 4.40
C ASN A 177 -9.34 -24.36 3.01
N GLU A 178 -8.67 -25.51 2.95
CA GLU A 178 -8.80 -26.47 1.87
C GLU A 178 -9.33 -27.76 2.52
N GLN A 179 -10.47 -28.25 2.03
CA GLN A 179 -11.15 -29.50 2.46
C GLN A 179 -12.10 -29.40 3.67
N GLU A 180 -13.18 -28.64 3.52
CA GLU A 180 -14.49 -29.14 3.97
C GLU A 180 -15.52 -28.77 2.90
N GLU A 181 -15.73 -29.73 2.00
CA GLU A 181 -16.83 -29.80 1.04
C GLU A 181 -18.14 -29.83 1.84
N ILE A 182 -18.72 -28.66 2.07
CA ILE A 182 -20.13 -28.57 2.41
C ILE A 182 -20.89 -28.72 1.08
N GLU A 183 -21.40 -29.92 0.82
CA GLU A 183 -22.47 -30.17 -0.17
C GLU A 183 -23.72 -29.36 0.25
N GLU A 184 -23.70 -28.05 0.02
CA GLU A 184 -24.91 -27.24 0.04
C GLU A 184 -25.50 -27.23 -1.37
N ASP A 185 -26.61 -27.95 -1.52
CA ASP A 185 -27.52 -27.90 -2.67
C ASP A 185 -27.70 -26.46 -3.15
N VAL A 186 -26.97 -26.11 -4.20
CA VAL A 186 -27.11 -24.84 -4.92
C VAL A 186 -28.47 -24.87 -5.61
N ARG A 187 -29.52 -24.47 -4.90
CA ARG A 187 -30.77 -24.05 -5.50
C ARG A 187 -30.44 -22.88 -6.42
N VAL A 188 -30.32 -23.18 -7.71
CA VAL A 188 -30.15 -22.22 -8.79
C VAL A 188 -31.31 -21.23 -8.69
N LYS A 189 -31.05 -20.08 -8.05
CA LYS A 189 -31.96 -18.95 -8.06
C LYS A 189 -31.94 -18.42 -9.49
N ASN A 190 -32.95 -18.81 -10.27
CA ASN A 190 -33.22 -18.24 -11.59
C ASN A 190 -33.57 -16.76 -11.41
N PHE A 191 -32.56 -15.90 -11.46
CA PHE A 191 -32.76 -14.46 -11.47
C PHE A 191 -33.38 -14.08 -12.82
N ALA A 192 -34.49 -13.34 -12.78
CA ALA A 192 -35.10 -12.77 -13.97
C ALA A 192 -34.04 -11.89 -14.69
N PRO A 193 -33.90 -12.02 -16.02
CA PRO A 193 -32.87 -11.30 -16.76
C PRO A 193 -33.06 -9.78 -16.59
N LEU A 194 -32.01 -9.10 -16.13
CA LEU A 194 -32.03 -7.65 -15.95
C LEU A 194 -32.30 -6.95 -17.29
N SER A 195 -33.24 -6.00 -17.28
CA SER A 195 -33.56 -5.18 -18.45
C SER A 195 -32.32 -4.41 -18.92
N PRO A 196 -32.07 -4.34 -20.24
CA PRO A 196 -30.87 -3.69 -20.78
C PRO A 196 -30.83 -2.20 -20.40
N PRO A 197 -29.62 -1.68 -20.07
CA PRO A 197 -29.45 -0.30 -19.62
C PRO A 197 -29.91 0.68 -20.70
N ARG A 198 -30.85 1.56 -20.33
CA ARG A 198 -31.32 2.64 -21.21
C ARG A 198 -30.14 3.53 -21.60
N ARG A 199 -29.94 3.70 -22.91
CA ARG A 199 -28.87 4.53 -23.47
C ARG A 199 -29.08 5.99 -23.03
N LEU A 200 -28.11 6.49 -22.26
CA LEU A 200 -28.06 7.84 -21.68
C LEU A 200 -27.94 8.98 -22.72
N ASN A 201 -28.15 8.70 -24.01
CA ASN A 201 -27.82 9.61 -25.11
C ASN A 201 -29.04 10.38 -25.67
N ASN A 202 -30.21 10.29 -25.01
CA ASN A 202 -31.39 11.09 -25.33
C ASN A 202 -31.63 12.24 -24.34
N GLN A 203 -30.72 12.48 -23.40
CA GLN A 203 -30.74 13.67 -22.55
C GLN A 203 -29.98 14.77 -23.28
N ALA A 204 -30.73 15.72 -23.86
CA ALA A 204 -30.15 16.95 -24.39
C ALA A 204 -29.24 17.58 -23.32
N PRO A 205 -28.05 18.07 -23.71
CA PRO A 205 -27.07 18.58 -22.76
C PRO A 205 -27.68 19.74 -21.95
N PRO A 206 -27.61 19.71 -20.61
CA PRO A 206 -28.14 20.78 -19.78
C PRO A 206 -27.41 22.09 -20.12
N THR A 207 -28.19 23.12 -20.45
CA THR A 207 -27.65 24.45 -20.75
C THR A 207 -27.08 25.07 -19.48
N LEU A 208 -25.77 25.27 -19.45
CA LEU A 208 -25.09 25.89 -18.31
C LEU A 208 -25.47 27.39 -18.24
N PRO A 209 -25.93 27.89 -17.08
CA PRO A 209 -26.17 29.31 -16.90
C PRO A 209 -24.85 30.07 -17.09
N HIS A 210 -24.86 31.06 -17.99
CA HIS A 210 -23.68 31.83 -18.35
C HIS A 210 -23.17 32.62 -17.13
N LEU A 211 -22.04 32.19 -16.56
CA LEU A 211 -21.34 32.97 -15.55
C LEU A 211 -20.86 34.27 -16.20
N ARG A 212 -21.47 35.38 -15.78
CA ARG A 212 -21.05 36.73 -16.13
C ARG A 212 -19.59 36.89 -15.70
N LYS A 213 -18.70 37.12 -16.67
CA LYS A 213 -17.32 37.57 -16.44
C LYS A 213 -17.38 38.95 -15.77
N THR A 214 -17.31 38.99 -14.45
CA THR A 214 -17.07 40.22 -13.69
C THR A 214 -15.58 40.54 -13.75
N GLY A 215 -15.20 41.39 -14.71
CA GLY A 215 -14.03 42.25 -14.54
C GLY A 215 -14.36 43.36 -13.55
N GLY A 216 -13.41 43.72 -12.67
CA GLY A 216 -13.56 44.87 -11.78
C GLY A 216 -12.64 44.87 -10.56
N ASN A 217 -11.47 45.49 -10.74
CA ASN A 217 -10.75 46.40 -9.84
C ASN A 217 -10.76 46.21 -8.29
N LYS A 218 -9.51 46.24 -7.76
CA LYS A 218 -9.03 46.96 -6.55
C LYS A 218 -9.97 47.05 -5.35
N THR A 219 -9.52 46.55 -4.20
CA THR A 219 -9.21 47.40 -3.03
C THR A 219 -8.53 46.61 -1.91
N THR A 220 -7.39 47.15 -1.50
CA THR A 220 -6.83 47.18 -0.15
C THR A 220 -7.76 46.73 0.99
N SER A 221 -7.37 45.67 1.69
CA SER A 221 -7.43 45.66 3.15
C SER A 221 -6.41 44.66 3.71
N LYS A 222 -5.48 45.23 4.48
CA LYS A 222 -4.64 44.58 5.48
C LYS A 222 -5.47 43.55 6.25
N SER A 223 -4.92 42.37 6.54
CA SER A 223 -4.30 42.14 7.86
C SER A 223 -3.98 40.65 8.12
N ILE A 224 -2.77 40.44 8.67
CA ILE A 224 -2.40 39.41 9.68
C ILE A 224 -2.42 37.95 9.16
N TYR A 225 -1.44 37.48 8.37
CA TYR A 225 -0.27 36.73 8.89
C TYR A 225 0.79 36.49 7.78
N ASP A 226 0.92 37.42 6.83
CA ASP A 226 2.05 37.44 5.90
C ASP A 226 3.30 37.99 6.58
N ALA A 227 4.09 37.11 7.21
CA ALA A 227 5.45 37.44 7.63
C ALA A 227 6.36 36.23 7.88
N VAL A 228 6.28 35.13 7.11
CA VAL A 228 7.42 34.23 6.98
C VAL A 228 7.49 33.63 5.57
N GLY A 229 8.37 34.17 4.73
CA GLY A 229 8.97 33.41 3.64
C GLY A 229 8.37 33.62 2.26
N ASN A 230 8.68 34.79 1.70
CA ASN A 230 8.50 35.17 0.30
C ASN A 230 9.33 34.28 -0.66
N SER A 231 8.94 33.01 -0.80
CA SER A 231 9.36 32.15 -1.91
C SER A 231 8.10 31.80 -2.68
N GLY A 232 8.07 32.02 -3.99
CA GLY A 232 6.91 31.84 -4.88
C GLY A 232 6.40 30.40 -5.00
N LYS A 233 6.18 29.75 -3.86
CA LYS A 233 5.68 28.40 -3.72
C LYS A 233 4.16 28.49 -3.72
N ILE A 234 3.59 27.75 -4.66
CA ILE A 234 2.17 27.42 -4.81
C ILE A 234 1.53 27.34 -3.41
N PRO A 235 0.40 28.06 -3.16
CA PRO A 235 -0.24 28.05 -1.85
C PRO A 235 -0.53 26.61 -1.44
N LEU A 236 0.16 26.13 -0.40
CA LEU A 236 0.02 24.76 0.09
C LEU A 236 -1.43 24.50 0.50
N ASN A 237 -1.96 23.37 0.05
CA ASN A 237 -3.29 22.91 0.44
C ASN A 237 -3.37 22.81 1.98
N VAL A 238 -4.51 23.16 2.56
CA VAL A 238 -4.76 23.13 4.02
C VAL A 238 -4.38 21.78 4.64
N GLY A 239 -4.62 20.68 3.93
CA GLY A 239 -4.20 19.34 4.38
C GLY A 239 -2.68 19.16 4.46
N GLN A 240 -1.93 19.72 3.50
CA GLN A 240 -0.46 19.67 3.53
C GLN A 240 0.12 20.55 4.64
N LYS A 241 -0.49 21.71 4.92
CA LYS A 241 -0.09 22.56 6.05
C LYS A 241 -0.22 21.81 7.38
N ARG A 242 -1.33 21.11 7.60
CA ARG A 242 -1.54 20.32 8.80
C ARG A 242 -0.50 19.21 8.98
N ILE A 243 -0.14 18.52 7.90
CA ILE A 243 0.90 17.47 7.93
C ILE A 243 2.26 18.06 8.29
N LEU A 244 2.62 19.20 7.69
CA LEU A 244 3.88 19.89 7.99
C LEU A 244 3.92 20.45 9.41
N GLU A 245 2.79 20.90 9.95
CA GLU A 245 2.65 21.35 11.33
C GLU A 245 2.82 20.19 12.32
N GLU A 246 2.19 19.04 12.07
CA GLU A 246 2.35 17.82 12.89
C GLU A 246 3.81 17.32 12.88
N GLU A 247 4.49 17.35 11.72
CA GLU A 247 5.91 17.00 11.62
C GLU A 247 6.80 18.01 12.35
N ARG A 248 6.49 19.31 12.26
CA ARG A 248 7.22 20.36 12.96
C ARG A 248 7.12 20.20 14.48
N GLU A 249 5.93 19.90 15.00
CA GLU A 249 5.73 19.63 16.43
C GLU A 249 6.56 18.43 16.89
N ARG A 250 6.53 17.33 16.12
CA ARG A 250 7.30 16.12 16.42
C ARG A 250 8.81 16.36 16.47
N VAL A 251 9.34 17.16 15.54
CA VAL A 251 10.78 17.51 15.51
C VAL A 251 11.14 18.42 16.69
N ILE A 252 10.27 19.36 17.05
CA ILE A 252 10.47 20.24 18.21
C ILE A 252 10.49 19.42 19.51
N GLU A 253 9.56 18.47 19.67
CA GLU A 253 9.54 17.56 20.82
C GLU A 253 10.83 16.76 20.93
N MET A 254 11.24 16.10 19.84
CA MET A 254 12.49 15.33 19.79
C MET A 254 13.71 16.19 20.14
N TYR A 255 13.76 17.44 19.66
CA TYR A 255 14.85 18.35 19.99
C TYR A 255 14.84 18.78 21.46
N ARG A 256 13.66 18.99 22.05
CA ARG A 256 13.51 19.29 23.49
C ARG A 256 13.98 18.12 24.35
N GLU A 257 13.61 16.90 23.99
CA GLU A 257 14.06 15.69 24.68
C GLU A 257 15.58 15.51 24.59
N MET A 258 16.14 15.64 23.39
CA MET A 258 17.59 15.55 23.18
C MET A 258 18.34 16.63 23.98
N LYS A 259 17.80 17.84 24.07
CA LYS A 259 18.39 18.92 24.88
C LYS A 259 18.30 18.62 26.37
N ALA A 260 17.15 18.12 26.86
CA ALA A 260 17.00 17.72 28.25
C ALA A 260 17.99 16.61 28.64
N GLN A 261 18.18 15.61 27.78
CA GLN A 261 19.18 14.55 27.98
C GLN A 261 20.61 15.11 28.03
N ARG A 262 20.95 16.07 27.14
CA ARG A 262 22.26 16.75 27.18
C ARG A 262 22.48 17.55 28.47
N GLU A 263 21.42 18.12 29.05
CA GLU A 263 21.54 18.83 30.32
C GLU A 263 21.68 17.88 31.52
N ILE A 264 21.00 16.73 31.49
CA ILE A 264 21.12 15.69 32.53
C ILE A 264 22.53 15.11 32.54
N THR A 265 23.02 14.66 31.38
CA THR A 265 24.38 14.11 31.22
C THR A 265 25.44 15.11 31.67
N LYS A 266 25.32 16.38 31.28
CA LYS A 266 26.23 17.45 31.73
C LYS A 266 26.18 17.71 33.24
N LYS A 267 25.03 17.52 33.90
CA LYS A 267 24.91 17.62 35.37
C LYS A 267 25.61 16.43 36.04
N GLU A 268 25.40 15.22 35.55
CA GLU A 268 26.05 14.01 36.06
C GLU A 268 27.59 14.08 35.95
N GLU A 269 28.11 14.59 34.82
CA GLU A 269 29.55 14.82 34.64
C GLU A 269 30.11 15.83 35.66
N ARG A 270 29.37 16.91 35.95
CA ARG A 270 29.77 17.91 36.96
C ARG A 270 29.75 17.35 38.38
N GLU A 271 28.83 16.43 38.70
CA GLU A 271 28.79 15.78 40.01
C GLU A 271 29.91 14.74 40.17
N LYS A 272 30.21 13.98 39.12
CA LYS A 272 31.33 13.01 39.13
C LYS A 272 32.68 13.70 39.25
N GLY A 273 32.89 14.86 38.61
CA GLY A 273 34.13 15.61 38.70
C GLY A 273 34.38 16.34 40.04
N LYS A 274 33.42 16.31 40.97
CA LYS A 274 33.56 16.89 42.33
C LYS A 274 33.86 15.85 43.41
N ARG A 275 33.84 14.56 43.09
CA ARG A 275 34.24 13.47 43.99
C ARG A 275 35.68 13.09 43.72
#